data_AF-A0A7C4R6C5-F1
#
_entry.id   AF-A0A7C4R6C5-F1
#
_cell.length_a   1.000
_cell.length_b   1.000
_cell.length_c   1.000
_cell.angle_alpha   90.00
_cell.angle_beta   90.00
_cell.angle_gamma   90.00
#
_symmetry.space_group_name_H-M   'P 1'
#
loop_
_entity.id
_entity.type
_entity.pdbx_description
1 polymer ?
#
loop_
_entity_poly.entity_id
_entity_poly.type
_entity_poly.pdbx_seq_one_letter_code
_entity_poly.pdbx_strand_id
1 'polypeptide(L)'
;KMGEQPGFHGLGRYEADIYYNAIKRRIHKIQEKLREIRKLREVHRARRVELDFPLISLTGYTNSGKSTLFNVLTKENVFTSPNVFTTLSTTTRAIEIFGEKVLITDTVGFIDRLPITLIEAFYSTLEEITFSDLILLVIDVSDSLDEISRKFIASLEVLRKIGAIGIPIIVALNKIDLLSQMEVDEKIRYLSATYRNLIFVPISALYGTNLNLLKMEMAKILRRYRDLAFSIPVCEESLSFLSWVYENTNVYKVTYNGDSLEVHIGAPQNLAEKIRVFVERIGGKFVQ
;
A
#
# COMPACT_ATOMS: atom_id res chain seq x y z
N LYS A 1 17.58 -27.32 74.06
CA LYS A 1 16.37 -26.56 73.66
C LYS A 1 16.78 -25.68 72.48
N MET A 2 16.51 -26.14 71.26
CA MET A 2 16.50 -25.30 70.05
C MET A 2 15.22 -24.48 70.05
N GLY A 3 15.28 -23.29 69.44
CA GLY A 3 14.10 -22.51 69.10
C GLY A 3 14.11 -21.14 69.76
N GLU A 4 14.57 -20.14 69.01
CA GLU A 4 13.71 -19.09 68.45
C GLU A 4 14.57 -18.06 67.71
N GLN A 5 14.61 -18.17 66.39
CA GLN A 5 14.92 -17.06 65.49
C GLN A 5 13.60 -16.36 65.14
N PRO A 6 13.44 -15.05 65.38
CA PRO A 6 12.24 -14.34 64.96
C PRO A 6 12.19 -14.13 63.43
N GLY A 7 11.25 -14.82 62.77
CA GLY A 7 10.27 -14.18 61.88
C GLY A 7 10.55 -14.10 60.38
N PHE A 8 10.13 -15.14 59.64
CA PHE A 8 9.96 -15.19 58.17
C PHE A 8 8.74 -14.38 57.62
N HIS A 9 8.26 -13.36 58.33
CA HIS A 9 7.06 -12.58 57.92
C HIS A 9 7.36 -11.23 57.25
N GLY A 10 8.63 -10.87 57.06
CA GLY A 10 9.06 -9.62 56.40
C GLY A 10 9.49 -9.76 54.93
N LEU A 11 9.74 -10.97 54.45
CA LEU A 11 10.35 -11.20 53.12
C LEU A 11 9.33 -11.06 51.96
N GLY A 12 8.05 -11.39 52.18
CA GLY A 12 7.04 -11.37 51.10
C GLY A 12 6.64 -9.98 50.59
N ARG A 13 6.68 -8.94 51.44
CA ARG A 13 6.51 -7.54 50.99
C ARG A 13 7.73 -7.07 50.21
N TYR A 14 8.93 -7.38 50.71
CA TYR A 14 10.18 -7.01 50.06
C TYR A 14 10.30 -7.63 48.66
N GLU A 15 9.95 -8.91 48.50
CA GLU A 15 9.96 -9.58 47.19
C GLU A 15 8.92 -8.99 46.23
N ALA A 16 7.70 -8.70 46.71
CA ALA A 16 6.67 -8.03 45.91
C ALA A 16 7.09 -6.61 45.50
N ASP A 17 7.72 -5.85 46.40
CA ASP A 17 8.23 -4.51 46.14
C ASP A 17 9.43 -4.55 45.18
N ILE A 18 10.32 -5.54 45.31
CA ILE A 18 11.44 -5.76 44.37
C ILE A 18 10.89 -6.09 42.99
N TYR A 19 9.91 -7.00 42.90
CA TYR A 19 9.26 -7.39 41.65
C TYR A 19 8.49 -6.22 41.02
N TYR A 20 7.75 -5.45 41.82
CA TYR A 20 7.05 -4.24 41.37
C TYR A 20 8.02 -3.19 40.83
N ASN A 21 9.12 -2.93 41.55
CA ASN A 21 10.16 -2.02 41.10
C ASN A 21 10.91 -2.53 39.86
N ALA A 22 11.06 -3.85 39.70
CA ALA A 22 11.63 -4.46 38.50
C ALA A 22 10.69 -4.28 37.28
N ILE A 23 9.39 -4.51 37.45
CA ILE A 23 8.37 -4.25 36.42
C ILE A 23 8.35 -2.76 36.06
N LYS A 24 8.33 -1.86 37.04
CA LYS A 24 8.32 -0.40 36.81
C LYS A 24 9.55 0.05 36.03
N ARG A 25 10.74 -0.45 36.38
CA ARG A 25 11.98 -0.20 35.62
C ARG A 25 11.90 -0.76 34.19
N ARG A 26 11.32 -1.95 34.00
CA ARG A 26 11.13 -2.55 32.69
C ARG A 26 10.17 -1.72 31.83
N ILE A 27 9.05 -1.25 32.40
CA ILE A 27 8.10 -0.34 31.73
C ILE A 27 8.81 0.94 31.31
N HIS A 28 9.55 1.58 32.22
CA HIS A 28 10.27 2.81 31.91
C HIS A 28 11.30 2.61 30.78
N LYS A 29 12.07 1.50 30.82
CA LYS A 29 13.03 1.16 29.75
C LYS A 29 12.34 0.91 28.40
N ILE A 30 11.17 0.26 28.40
CA ILE A 30 10.36 0.07 27.17
C ILE A 30 9.85 1.42 26.66
N GLN A 31 9.37 2.30 27.54
CA GLN A 31 8.89 3.63 27.16
C GLN A 31 9.99 4.52 26.57
N GLU A 32 11.21 4.48 27.12
CA GLU A 32 12.38 5.17 26.54
C GLU A 32 12.69 4.65 25.13
N LYS A 33 12.76 3.32 24.96
CA LYS A 33 12.98 2.71 23.63
C LYS A 33 11.90 3.10 22.62
N LEU A 34 10.63 3.13 23.04
CA LEU A 34 9.52 3.56 22.18
C LEU A 34 9.68 5.03 21.76
N ARG A 35 10.17 5.91 22.65
CA ARG A 35 10.47 7.30 22.33
C ARG A 35 11.61 7.43 21.32
N GLU A 36 12.68 6.66 21.45
CA GLU A 36 13.78 6.65 20.48
C GLU A 36 13.31 6.19 19.09
N ILE A 37 12.50 5.12 19.02
CA ILE A 37 11.92 4.64 17.77
C ILE A 37 11.05 5.72 17.11
N ARG A 38 10.24 6.44 17.89
CA ARG A 38 9.42 7.55 17.37
C ARG A 38 10.29 8.66 16.76
N LYS A 39 11.35 9.09 17.45
CA LYS A 39 12.30 10.09 16.93
C LYS A 39 12.95 9.64 15.61
N LEU A 40 13.36 8.38 15.52
CA LEU A 40 13.95 7.82 14.30
C LEU A 40 12.95 7.87 13.13
N ARG A 41 11.68 7.54 13.39
CA ARG A 41 10.60 7.62 12.38
C ARG A 41 10.34 9.04 11.91
N GLU A 42 10.40 10.04 12.80
CA GLU A 42 10.30 11.45 12.43
C GLU A 42 11.44 11.88 11.48
N VAL A 43 12.68 11.47 11.79
CA VAL A 43 13.85 11.75 10.93
C VAL A 43 13.69 11.10 9.54
N HIS A 44 13.30 9.83 9.47
CA HIS A 44 13.06 9.15 8.19
C HIS A 44 11.99 9.84 7.35
N ARG A 45 10.94 10.34 8.01
CA ARG A 45 9.86 11.07 7.35
C ARG A 45 10.31 12.43 6.85
N ALA A 46 11.04 13.20 7.66
CA ALA A 46 11.59 14.48 7.21
C ALA A 46 12.46 14.29 5.96
N ARG A 47 13.29 13.25 5.96
CA ARG A 47 14.10 12.87 4.79
C ARG A 47 13.27 12.43 3.59
N ARG A 48 12.14 11.75 3.78
CA ARG A 48 11.20 11.40 2.69
C ARG A 48 10.63 12.65 2.03
N VAL A 49 10.19 13.60 2.84
CA VAL A 49 9.62 14.87 2.37
C VAL A 49 10.68 15.69 1.63
N GLU A 50 11.92 15.71 2.13
CA GLU A 50 13.06 16.37 1.49
C GLU A 50 13.42 15.74 0.14
N LEU A 51 13.40 14.40 0.06
CA LEU A 51 13.72 13.66 -1.16
C LEU A 51 12.54 13.50 -2.13
N ASP A 52 11.37 14.05 -1.78
CA ASP A 52 10.10 13.90 -2.49
C ASP A 52 9.90 12.43 -2.92
N PHE A 53 9.86 11.48 -1.99
CA PHE A 53 9.50 10.10 -2.32
C PHE A 53 8.06 9.82 -1.91
N PRO A 54 7.15 9.45 -2.84
CA PRO A 54 5.77 9.13 -2.48
C PRO A 54 5.71 7.89 -1.59
N LEU A 55 4.71 7.82 -0.72
CA LEU A 55 4.51 6.74 0.23
C LEU A 55 3.13 6.11 0.04
N ILE A 56 3.14 4.82 -0.26
CA ILE A 56 1.94 3.99 -0.36
C ILE A 56 1.85 3.13 0.91
N SER A 57 0.74 3.23 1.64
CA SER A 57 0.46 2.37 2.77
C SER A 57 -0.41 1.19 2.34
N LEU A 58 0.14 -0.02 2.45
CA LEU A 58 -0.59 -1.25 2.19
C LEU A 58 -1.38 -1.67 3.42
N THR A 59 -2.70 -1.78 3.31
CA THR A 59 -3.58 -2.09 4.44
C THR A 59 -4.71 -3.03 4.03
N GLY A 60 -5.51 -3.50 4.99
CA GLY A 60 -6.54 -4.51 4.76
C GLY A 60 -6.50 -5.67 5.75
N TYR A 61 -7.50 -6.54 5.67
CA TYR A 61 -7.72 -7.62 6.63
C TYR A 61 -6.60 -8.68 6.62
N THR A 62 -6.41 -9.39 7.74
CA THR A 62 -5.54 -10.57 7.77
C THR A 62 -5.98 -11.59 6.73
N ASN A 63 -5.02 -12.28 6.13
CA ASN A 63 -5.24 -13.21 5.01
C ASN A 63 -5.79 -12.59 3.71
N SER A 64 -5.95 -11.26 3.59
CA SER A 64 -6.33 -10.64 2.31
C SER A 64 -5.22 -10.69 1.24
N GLY A 65 -4.01 -11.11 1.62
CA GLY A 65 -2.86 -11.24 0.73
C GLY A 65 -1.97 -9.99 0.63
N LYS A 66 -2.04 -9.08 1.63
CA LYS A 66 -1.13 -7.92 1.74
C LYS A 66 0.35 -8.32 1.64
N SER A 67 0.83 -9.21 2.50
CA SER A 67 2.25 -9.61 2.49
C SER A 67 2.66 -10.22 1.16
N THR A 68 1.78 -10.99 0.51
CA THR A 68 2.00 -11.51 -0.86
C THR A 68 2.11 -10.38 -1.88
N LEU A 69 1.21 -9.39 -1.84
CA LEU A 69 1.26 -8.24 -2.74
C LEU A 69 2.50 -7.39 -2.50
N PHE A 70 2.86 -7.16 -1.23
CA PHE A 70 4.07 -6.45 -0.83
C PHE A 70 5.32 -7.12 -1.44
N ASN A 71 5.43 -8.43 -1.32
CA ASN A 71 6.53 -9.21 -1.90
C ASN A 71 6.66 -9.05 -3.40
N VAL A 72 5.54 -9.25 -4.11
CA VAL A 72 5.56 -9.20 -5.56
C VAL A 72 5.87 -7.78 -6.05
N LEU A 73 5.38 -6.75 -5.37
CA LEU A 73 5.71 -5.35 -5.69
C LEU A 73 7.17 -4.99 -5.37
N THR A 74 7.73 -5.54 -4.30
CA THR A 74 9.12 -5.29 -3.86
C THR A 74 10.14 -6.20 -4.54
N LYS A 75 9.70 -7.22 -5.28
CA LYS A 75 10.54 -8.31 -5.80
C LYS A 75 11.34 -9.02 -4.68
N GLU A 76 10.83 -9.00 -3.45
CA GLU A 76 11.44 -9.67 -2.29
C GLU A 76 10.63 -10.91 -1.89
N ASN A 77 11.31 -11.89 -1.29
CA ASN A 77 10.69 -13.06 -0.66
C ASN A 77 10.48 -12.81 0.85
N VAL A 78 9.55 -11.95 1.26
CA VAL A 78 9.13 -11.95 2.68
C VAL A 78 8.29 -13.21 2.93
N PHE A 79 8.56 -13.92 4.01
CA PHE A 79 7.85 -15.17 4.31
C PHE A 79 6.34 -14.91 4.52
N THR A 80 5.47 -15.46 3.66
CA THR A 80 4.01 -15.39 3.82
C THR A 80 3.51 -16.68 4.47
N SER A 81 2.91 -16.59 5.66
CA SER A 81 2.26 -17.71 6.36
C SER A 81 0.74 -17.51 6.37
N PRO A 82 -0.09 -18.58 6.33
CA PRO A 82 -1.53 -18.47 6.53
C PRO A 82 -1.94 -18.08 7.96
N ASN A 83 -0.98 -18.01 8.89
CA ASN A 83 -1.23 -17.63 10.27
C ASN A 83 -1.61 -16.15 10.40
N VAL A 84 -2.50 -15.84 11.35
CA VAL A 84 -2.81 -14.46 11.74
C VAL A 84 -1.52 -13.82 12.34
N PHE A 85 -1.29 -12.52 12.12
CA PHE A 85 -0.09 -11.77 12.55
C PHE A 85 1.21 -12.00 11.76
N THR A 86 1.14 -12.27 10.44
CA THR A 86 2.37 -12.34 9.61
C THR A 86 3.22 -11.07 9.66
N THR A 87 2.59 -9.89 9.75
CA THR A 87 3.29 -8.60 9.81
C THR A 87 2.96 -7.88 11.12
N LEU A 88 3.88 -7.95 12.09
CA LEU A 88 3.80 -7.26 13.39
C LEU A 88 4.60 -5.94 13.43
N SER A 89 5.52 -5.74 12.48
CA SER A 89 6.36 -4.55 12.33
C SER A 89 6.16 -3.93 10.96
N THR A 90 6.03 -2.60 10.89
CA THR A 90 5.92 -1.90 9.62
C THR A 90 7.22 -2.05 8.83
N THR A 91 7.10 -2.49 7.57
CA THR A 91 8.26 -2.71 6.70
C THR A 91 8.14 -1.79 5.50
N THR A 92 9.04 -0.82 5.39
CA THR A 92 9.11 0.09 4.25
C THR A 92 10.17 -0.37 3.27
N ARG A 93 9.83 -0.35 1.97
CA ARG A 93 10.72 -0.66 0.86
C ARG A 93 10.53 0.33 -0.27
N ALA A 94 11.59 0.58 -1.01
CA ALA A 94 11.50 1.31 -2.28
C ALA A 94 11.09 0.32 -3.38
N ILE A 95 10.06 0.67 -4.12
CA ILE A 95 9.61 0.01 -5.33
C ILE A 95 9.78 0.96 -6.52
N GLU A 96 9.80 0.38 -7.70
CA GLU A 96 9.83 1.13 -8.94
C GLU A 96 8.47 1.00 -9.62
N ILE A 97 7.80 2.13 -9.82
CA ILE A 97 6.58 2.21 -10.61
C ILE A 97 6.92 3.02 -11.85
N PHE A 98 7.04 2.34 -13.00
CA PHE A 98 7.37 2.95 -14.30
C PHE A 98 8.64 3.81 -14.25
N GLY A 99 9.67 3.37 -13.52
CA GLY A 99 10.95 4.08 -13.36
C GLY A 99 10.97 5.19 -12.31
N GLU A 100 9.85 5.47 -11.65
CA GLU A 100 9.80 6.37 -10.50
C GLU A 100 9.96 5.57 -9.20
N LYS A 101 10.82 6.05 -8.30
CA LYS A 101 10.98 5.47 -6.97
C LYS A 101 9.82 5.88 -6.08
N VAL A 102 9.12 4.88 -5.56
CA VAL A 102 8.01 5.04 -4.62
C VAL A 102 8.27 4.17 -3.41
N LEU A 103 7.95 4.65 -2.21
CA LEU A 103 8.02 3.85 -1.00
C LEU A 103 6.70 3.12 -0.81
N ILE A 104 6.76 1.84 -0.48
CA ILE A 104 5.61 1.05 -0.02
C ILE A 104 5.89 0.57 1.40
N THR A 105 4.91 0.72 2.28
CA THR A 105 4.96 0.23 3.66
C THR A 105 3.92 -0.85 3.85
N ASP A 106 4.34 -2.06 4.23
CA ASP A 106 3.43 -3.08 4.77
C ASP A 106 3.02 -2.67 6.17
N THR A 107 1.71 -2.54 6.41
CA THR A 107 1.15 -2.19 7.71
C THR A 107 0.62 -3.42 8.43
N VAL A 108 0.39 -3.29 9.74
CA VAL A 108 -0.28 -4.35 10.50
C VAL A 108 -1.67 -4.56 9.89
N GLY A 109 -1.97 -5.80 9.50
CA GLY A 109 -3.26 -6.12 8.93
C GLY A 109 -4.41 -5.90 9.90
N PHE A 110 -5.55 -5.41 9.38
CA PHE A 110 -6.77 -5.33 10.17
C PHE A 110 -7.18 -6.75 10.60
N ILE A 111 -7.46 -6.91 11.89
CA ILE A 111 -8.06 -8.14 12.40
C ILE A 111 -9.54 -7.91 12.49
N ASP A 112 -10.29 -8.98 12.28
CA ASP A 112 -11.72 -8.92 12.41
C ASP A 112 -12.13 -8.46 13.82
N ARG A 113 -12.90 -7.36 13.87
CA ARG A 113 -13.27 -6.68 15.11
C ARG A 113 -12.06 -6.37 15.99
N LEU A 114 -11.07 -5.62 15.49
CA LEU A 114 -10.04 -5.04 16.37
C LEU A 114 -10.73 -4.40 17.58
N PRO A 115 -10.59 -4.96 18.80
CA PRO A 115 -11.15 -4.34 19.98
C PRO A 115 -10.63 -2.90 20.07
N ILE A 116 -11.44 -1.96 20.55
CA ILE A 116 -11.02 -0.56 20.68
C ILE A 116 -9.70 -0.46 21.47
N THR A 117 -9.53 -1.31 22.48
CA THR A 117 -8.30 -1.45 23.28
C THR A 117 -7.09 -1.91 22.48
N LEU A 118 -7.28 -2.70 21.43
CA LEU A 118 -6.22 -3.13 20.52
C LEU A 118 -5.90 -2.06 19.48
N ILE A 119 -6.90 -1.28 19.04
CA ILE A 119 -6.65 -0.09 18.19
C ILE A 119 -5.74 0.88 18.94
N GLU A 120 -5.96 1.12 20.23
CA GLU A 120 -5.07 1.95 21.06
C GLU A 120 -3.65 1.37 21.15
N ALA A 121 -3.53 0.05 21.34
CA ALA A 121 -2.23 -0.63 21.42
C ALA A 121 -1.44 -0.59 20.10
N PHE A 122 -2.13 -0.59 18.96
CA PHE A 122 -1.53 -0.50 17.63
C PHE A 122 -1.61 0.91 17.02
N TYR A 123 -2.12 1.90 17.76
CA TYR A 123 -2.42 3.22 17.24
C TYR A 123 -1.18 3.85 16.61
N SER A 124 -0.04 3.85 17.31
CA SER A 124 1.20 4.41 16.77
C SER A 124 1.74 3.70 15.53
N THR A 125 1.31 2.47 15.28
CA THR A 125 1.71 1.69 14.10
C THR A 125 0.74 1.90 12.95
N LEU A 126 -0.55 2.09 13.24
CA LEU A 126 -1.57 2.45 12.25
C LEU A 126 -1.51 3.93 11.87
N GLU A 127 -1.13 4.82 12.80
CA GLU A 127 -0.94 6.26 12.58
C GLU A 127 0.05 6.51 11.44
N GLU A 128 0.97 5.59 11.16
CA GLU A 128 1.86 5.68 9.99
C GLU A 128 1.11 5.81 8.65
N ILE A 129 -0.11 5.26 8.56
CA ILE A 129 -0.99 5.38 7.39
C ILE A 129 -1.37 6.84 7.13
N THR A 130 -1.49 7.67 8.17
CA THR A 130 -1.87 9.09 8.02
C THR A 130 -0.83 9.93 7.26
N PHE A 131 0.38 9.40 7.09
CA PHE A 131 1.47 10.07 6.37
C PHE A 131 1.69 9.51 4.97
N SER A 132 0.81 8.62 4.51
CA SER A 132 0.81 8.11 3.14
C SER A 132 0.19 9.11 2.17
N ASP A 133 0.68 9.11 0.95
CA ASP A 133 0.09 9.87 -0.15
C ASP A 133 -0.98 9.04 -0.88
N LEU A 134 -1.01 7.73 -0.64
CA LEU A 134 -1.98 6.79 -1.17
C LEU A 134 -2.15 5.60 -0.20
N ILE A 135 -3.39 5.20 0.03
CA ILE A 135 -3.74 3.96 0.72
C ILE A 135 -4.09 2.90 -0.31
N LEU A 136 -3.41 1.75 -0.24
CA LEU A 136 -3.74 0.57 -1.00
C LEU A 136 -4.45 -0.44 -0.10
N LEU A 137 -5.78 -0.48 -0.18
CA LEU A 137 -6.62 -1.36 0.62
C LEU A 137 -6.82 -2.71 -0.08
N VAL A 138 -6.23 -3.77 0.47
CA VAL A 138 -6.31 -5.13 -0.07
C VAL A 138 -7.48 -5.88 0.55
N ILE A 139 -8.39 -6.36 -0.31
CA ILE A 139 -9.57 -7.13 0.07
C ILE A 139 -9.52 -8.49 -0.62
N ASP A 140 -9.87 -9.54 0.11
CA ASP A 140 -10.05 -10.87 -0.47
C ASP A 140 -11.40 -10.91 -1.21
N VAL A 141 -11.37 -11.03 -2.54
CA VAL A 141 -12.58 -11.03 -3.37
C VAL A 141 -13.23 -12.43 -3.45
N SER A 142 -12.59 -13.47 -2.89
CA SER A 142 -13.18 -14.80 -2.79
C SER A 142 -14.27 -14.91 -1.71
N ASP A 143 -14.28 -13.97 -0.75
CA ASP A 143 -15.33 -13.85 0.28
C ASP A 143 -16.71 -13.54 -0.33
N SER A 144 -17.80 -13.84 0.40
CA SER A 144 -19.16 -13.44 -0.01
C SER A 144 -19.30 -11.91 -0.08
N LEU A 145 -20.26 -11.40 -0.86
CA LEU A 145 -20.48 -9.94 -1.01
C LEU A 145 -20.76 -9.24 0.33
N ASP A 146 -21.50 -9.88 1.22
CA ASP A 146 -21.78 -9.36 2.56
C ASP A 146 -20.50 -9.26 3.40
N GLU A 147 -19.64 -10.27 3.32
CA GLU A 147 -18.39 -10.33 4.05
C GLU A 147 -17.37 -9.30 3.53
N ILE A 148 -17.28 -9.16 2.20
CA ILE A 148 -16.51 -8.10 1.54
C ILE A 148 -16.98 -6.72 2.03
N SER A 149 -18.29 -6.47 1.98
CA SER A 149 -18.88 -5.18 2.37
C SER A 149 -18.61 -4.87 3.85
N ARG A 150 -18.76 -5.87 4.72
CA ARG A 150 -18.47 -5.76 6.15
C ARG A 150 -17.00 -5.41 6.42
N LYS A 151 -16.06 -6.16 5.83
CA LYS A 151 -14.61 -5.91 5.94
C LYS A 151 -14.22 -4.54 5.38
N PHE A 152 -14.84 -4.15 4.27
CA PHE A 152 -14.61 -2.86 3.64
C PHE A 152 -15.04 -1.70 4.54
N ILE A 153 -16.28 -1.70 5.03
CA ILE A 153 -16.81 -0.67 5.93
C ILE A 153 -15.97 -0.57 7.20
N ALA A 154 -15.65 -1.71 7.82
CA ALA A 154 -14.81 -1.74 9.02
C ALA A 154 -13.40 -1.17 8.76
N SER A 155 -12.81 -1.44 7.59
CA SER A 155 -11.51 -0.87 7.21
C SER A 155 -11.60 0.66 7.11
N LEU A 156 -12.64 1.19 6.45
CA LEU A 156 -12.85 2.63 6.35
C LEU A 156 -13.08 3.30 7.72
N GLU A 157 -13.79 2.63 8.63
CA GLU A 157 -13.98 3.13 10.00
C GLU A 157 -12.66 3.22 10.77
N VAL A 158 -11.79 2.22 10.64
CA VAL A 158 -10.46 2.25 11.26
C VAL A 158 -9.63 3.39 10.69
N LEU A 159 -9.57 3.52 9.36
CA LEU A 159 -8.87 4.62 8.68
C LEU A 159 -9.37 5.99 9.16
N ARG A 160 -10.69 6.15 9.32
CA ARG A 160 -11.28 7.38 9.86
C ARG A 160 -10.87 7.63 11.32
N LYS A 161 -10.87 6.60 12.18
CA LYS A 161 -10.52 6.71 13.60
C LYS A 161 -9.05 7.08 13.83
N ILE A 162 -8.15 6.59 12.98
CA ILE A 162 -6.71 6.95 13.07
C ILE A 162 -6.38 8.29 12.43
N GLY A 163 -7.36 8.97 11.81
CA GLY A 163 -7.17 10.29 11.19
C GLY A 163 -6.66 10.26 9.75
N ALA A 164 -6.74 9.12 9.06
CA ALA A 164 -6.36 9.00 7.65
C ALA A 164 -7.47 9.55 6.72
N ILE A 165 -7.74 10.85 6.85
CA ILE A 165 -8.81 11.56 6.13
C ILE A 165 -8.23 12.29 4.92
N GLY A 166 -8.90 12.19 3.77
CA GLY A 166 -8.50 12.89 2.55
C GLY A 166 -7.37 12.25 1.75
N ILE A 167 -6.78 11.16 2.28
CA ILE A 167 -5.81 10.35 1.55
C ILE A 167 -6.57 9.49 0.53
N PRO A 168 -6.18 9.50 -0.76
CA PRO A 168 -6.85 8.69 -1.77
C PRO A 168 -6.68 7.20 -1.48
N ILE A 169 -7.69 6.40 -1.86
CA ILE A 169 -7.74 4.96 -1.62
C ILE A 169 -7.92 4.22 -2.94
N ILE A 170 -7.04 3.26 -3.23
CA ILE A 170 -7.28 2.22 -4.24
C ILE A 170 -7.63 0.93 -3.52
N VAL A 171 -8.69 0.27 -3.98
CA VAL A 171 -9.11 -1.04 -3.47
C VAL A 171 -8.58 -2.13 -4.40
N ALA A 172 -7.56 -2.85 -3.95
CA ALA A 172 -7.07 -4.05 -4.62
C ALA A 172 -7.94 -5.26 -4.23
N LEU A 173 -8.78 -5.69 -5.17
CA LEU A 173 -9.60 -6.89 -5.03
C LEU A 173 -8.73 -8.09 -5.37
N ASN A 174 -8.10 -8.66 -4.35
CA ASN A 174 -7.11 -9.73 -4.48
C ASN A 174 -7.75 -11.12 -4.48
N LYS A 175 -6.99 -12.11 -4.96
CA LYS A 175 -7.38 -13.53 -5.10
C LYS A 175 -8.44 -13.80 -6.17
N ILE A 176 -8.43 -13.02 -7.26
CA ILE A 176 -9.31 -13.28 -8.41
C ILE A 176 -9.07 -14.66 -9.04
N ASP A 177 -7.90 -15.27 -8.80
CA ASP A 177 -7.56 -16.62 -9.25
C ASP A 177 -8.44 -17.73 -8.62
N LEU A 178 -9.19 -17.41 -7.56
CA LEU A 178 -10.12 -18.35 -6.92
C LEU A 178 -11.55 -18.26 -7.47
N LEU A 179 -11.82 -17.36 -8.42
CA LEU A 179 -13.16 -17.08 -8.93
C LEU A 179 -13.20 -17.21 -10.45
N SER A 180 -14.37 -17.47 -11.01
CA SER A 180 -14.59 -17.31 -12.44
C SER A 180 -14.60 -15.83 -12.84
N GLN A 181 -14.29 -15.53 -14.11
CA GLN A 181 -14.33 -14.16 -14.62
C GLN A 181 -15.72 -13.52 -14.44
N MET A 182 -16.79 -14.30 -14.63
CA MET A 182 -18.16 -13.83 -14.46
C MET A 182 -18.45 -13.38 -13.02
N GLU A 183 -18.00 -14.13 -12.02
CA GLU A 183 -18.13 -13.78 -10.60
C GLU A 183 -17.32 -12.54 -10.24
N VAL A 184 -16.08 -12.43 -10.75
CA VAL A 184 -15.23 -11.25 -10.56
C VAL A 184 -15.93 -10.00 -11.10
N ASP A 185 -16.45 -10.07 -12.33
CA ASP A 185 -17.13 -8.94 -12.96
C ASP A 185 -18.42 -8.54 -12.23
N GLU A 186 -19.19 -9.51 -11.75
CA GLU A 186 -20.39 -9.26 -10.95
C GLU A 186 -20.06 -8.52 -9.65
N LYS A 187 -19.06 -9.01 -8.90
CA LYS A 187 -18.63 -8.38 -7.65
C LYS A 187 -18.10 -6.97 -7.88
N ILE A 188 -17.28 -6.76 -8.92
CA ILE A 188 -16.78 -5.42 -9.28
C ILE A 188 -17.93 -4.47 -9.62
N ARG A 189 -18.90 -4.92 -10.44
CA ARG A 189 -20.07 -4.10 -10.80
C ARG A 189 -20.85 -3.68 -9.54
N TYR A 190 -21.11 -4.62 -8.63
CA TYR A 190 -21.80 -4.34 -7.38
C TYR A 190 -21.04 -3.33 -6.51
N LEU A 191 -19.73 -3.53 -6.31
CA LEU A 191 -18.92 -2.65 -5.47
C LEU A 191 -18.77 -1.26 -6.08
N SER A 192 -18.55 -1.17 -7.39
CA SER A 192 -18.42 0.11 -8.10
C SER A 192 -19.73 0.90 -8.12
N ALA A 193 -20.88 0.22 -8.20
CA ALA A 193 -22.19 0.87 -8.12
C ALA A 193 -22.48 1.42 -6.72
N THR A 194 -22.09 0.67 -5.69
CA THR A 194 -22.27 1.01 -4.27
C THR A 194 -21.31 2.13 -3.83
N TYR A 195 -20.05 2.08 -4.27
CA TYR A 195 -18.96 2.95 -3.82
C TYR A 195 -18.34 3.74 -4.99
N ARG A 196 -19.12 4.66 -5.58
CA ARG A 196 -18.81 5.34 -6.85
C ARG A 196 -17.53 6.17 -6.89
N ASN A 197 -16.99 6.56 -5.73
CA ASN A 197 -15.81 7.43 -5.64
C ASN A 197 -14.50 6.65 -5.42
N LEU A 198 -14.53 5.32 -5.55
CA LEU A 198 -13.38 4.48 -5.32
C LEU A 198 -12.99 3.70 -6.56
N ILE A 199 -11.68 3.48 -6.68
CA ILE A 199 -11.08 2.72 -7.76
C ILE A 199 -10.90 1.28 -7.26
N PHE A 200 -11.55 0.34 -7.94
CA PHE A 200 -11.45 -1.08 -7.67
C PHE A 200 -10.60 -1.75 -8.74
N VAL A 201 -9.50 -2.38 -8.34
CA VAL A 201 -8.60 -3.08 -9.26
C VAL A 201 -8.59 -4.57 -8.93
N PRO A 202 -9.14 -5.44 -9.81
CA PRO A 202 -9.05 -6.89 -9.64
C PRO A 202 -7.62 -7.37 -9.88
N ILE A 203 -7.03 -8.08 -8.92
CA ILE A 203 -5.68 -8.63 -9.02
C ILE A 203 -5.59 -10.06 -8.50
N SER A 204 -4.57 -10.77 -8.96
CA SER A 204 -4.03 -11.91 -8.22
C SER A 204 -2.61 -11.58 -7.81
N ALA A 205 -2.39 -11.30 -6.53
CA ALA A 205 -1.04 -11.10 -6.00
C ALA A 205 -0.21 -12.37 -6.11
N LEU A 206 -0.82 -13.56 -6.04
CA LEU A 206 -0.13 -14.85 -6.14
C LEU A 206 0.45 -15.07 -7.54
N TYR A 207 -0.33 -14.77 -8.58
CA TYR A 207 0.07 -15.02 -9.98
C TYR A 207 0.57 -13.76 -10.71
N GLY A 208 0.54 -12.59 -10.07
CA GLY A 208 0.93 -11.32 -10.68
C GLY A 208 -0.09 -10.76 -11.68
N THR A 209 -1.31 -11.32 -11.73
CA THR A 209 -2.36 -10.87 -12.65
C THR A 209 -2.79 -9.44 -12.34
N ASN A 210 -2.88 -8.60 -13.37
CA ASN A 210 -3.29 -7.19 -13.32
C ASN A 210 -2.43 -6.27 -12.42
N LEU A 211 -1.21 -6.66 -12.06
CA LEU A 211 -0.34 -5.79 -11.26
C LEU A 211 0.12 -4.54 -12.02
N ASN A 212 0.24 -4.60 -13.35
CA ASN A 212 0.54 -3.43 -14.17
C ASN A 212 -0.63 -2.42 -14.15
N LEU A 213 -1.86 -2.92 -14.24
CA LEU A 213 -3.07 -2.10 -14.08
C LEU A 213 -3.08 -1.43 -12.70
N LEU A 214 -2.78 -2.19 -11.64
CA LEU A 214 -2.68 -1.62 -10.29
C LEU A 214 -1.61 -0.52 -10.21
N LYS A 215 -0.41 -0.76 -10.74
CA LYS A 215 0.67 0.25 -10.80
C LYS A 215 0.26 1.51 -11.54
N MET A 216 -0.48 1.36 -12.63
CA MET A 216 -1.01 2.47 -13.42
C MET A 216 -1.98 3.33 -12.61
N GLU A 217 -2.93 2.71 -11.92
CA GLU A 217 -3.88 3.45 -11.06
C GLU A 217 -3.18 4.13 -9.88
N MET A 218 -2.24 3.45 -9.21
CA MET A 218 -1.46 4.04 -8.12
C MET A 218 -0.76 5.31 -8.58
N ALA A 219 -0.14 5.25 -9.75
CA ALA A 219 0.73 6.30 -10.18
C ALA A 219 -0.05 7.50 -10.77
N LYS A 220 -1.24 7.27 -11.39
CA LYS A 220 -2.21 8.33 -11.72
C LYS A 220 -2.56 9.19 -10.50
N ILE A 221 -2.89 8.53 -9.38
CA ILE A 221 -3.29 9.20 -8.14
C ILE A 221 -2.15 9.99 -7.53
N LEU A 222 -0.93 9.45 -7.55
CA LEU A 222 0.25 10.11 -7.00
C LEU A 222 0.66 11.37 -7.79
N ARG A 223 -0.11 11.78 -8.82
CA ARG A 223 0.09 12.99 -9.64
C ARG A 223 1.51 13.17 -10.17
N ARG A 224 2.25 12.05 -10.25
CA ARG A 224 3.53 11.99 -10.96
C ARG A 224 3.36 11.84 -12.45
N TYR A 225 2.11 11.90 -12.92
CA TYR A 225 1.71 11.79 -14.31
C TYR A 225 1.67 13.16 -14.94
N ARG A 226 2.25 13.28 -16.12
CA ARG A 226 1.93 14.35 -17.06
C ARG A 226 1.08 13.75 -18.16
N ASP A 227 -0.02 14.43 -18.46
CA ASP A 227 -0.73 14.19 -19.70
C ASP A 227 0.14 14.70 -20.84
N LEU A 228 0.30 13.86 -21.86
CA LEU A 228 1.08 14.14 -23.04
C LEU A 228 0.19 13.81 -24.24
N ALA A 229 0.11 14.74 -25.16
CA ALA A 229 -0.41 14.49 -26.48
C ALA A 229 0.73 14.66 -27.48
N PHE A 230 0.89 13.71 -28.39
CA PHE A 230 1.89 13.80 -29.44
C PHE A 230 1.43 13.13 -30.72
N SER A 231 1.96 13.61 -31.84
CA SER A 231 1.79 13.04 -33.17
C SER A 231 3.12 12.44 -33.62
N ILE A 232 3.10 11.20 -34.10
CA ILE A 232 4.25 10.51 -34.68
C ILE A 232 3.91 10.03 -36.10
N PRO A 233 4.86 10.01 -37.04
CA PRO A 233 4.63 9.46 -38.37
C PRO A 233 4.36 7.94 -38.28
N VAL A 234 3.58 7.43 -39.23
CA VAL A 234 3.29 5.98 -39.31
C VAL A 234 4.47 5.27 -39.97
N CYS A 235 5.27 4.58 -39.17
CA CYS A 235 6.38 3.73 -39.60
C CYS A 235 6.54 2.49 -38.68
N GLU A 236 7.37 1.53 -39.05
CA GLU A 236 7.59 0.31 -38.26
C GLU A 236 8.06 0.62 -36.82
N GLU A 237 8.99 1.57 -36.68
CA GLU A 237 9.49 2.04 -35.38
C GLU A 237 8.41 2.68 -34.50
N SER A 238 7.48 3.42 -35.11
CA SER A 238 6.36 4.05 -34.42
C SER A 238 5.38 3.02 -33.85
N LEU A 239 5.19 1.88 -34.54
CA LEU A 239 4.30 0.80 -34.11
C LEU A 239 4.90 0.03 -32.94
N SER A 240 6.20 -0.31 -33.00
CA SER A 240 6.90 -0.92 -31.86
C SER A 240 6.90 -0.02 -30.64
N PHE A 241 7.12 1.28 -30.84
CA PHE A 241 7.02 2.28 -29.78
C PHE A 241 5.62 2.38 -29.21
N LEU A 242 4.58 2.37 -30.05
CA LEU A 242 3.19 2.39 -29.59
C LEU A 242 2.87 1.19 -28.70
N SER A 243 3.34 -0.02 -29.06
CA SER A 243 3.20 -1.21 -28.21
C SER A 243 3.86 -1.00 -26.84
N TRP A 244 5.09 -0.47 -26.82
CA TRP A 244 5.77 -0.15 -25.57
C TRP A 244 5.02 0.91 -24.75
N VAL A 245 4.45 1.93 -25.40
CA VAL A 245 3.63 2.97 -24.77
C VAL A 245 2.37 2.35 -24.14
N TYR A 246 1.71 1.41 -24.81
CA TYR A 246 0.57 0.66 -24.25
C TYR A 246 0.96 -0.16 -23.01
N GLU A 247 2.16 -0.72 -22.97
CA GLU A 247 2.64 -1.53 -21.85
C GLU A 247 3.11 -0.70 -20.65
N ASN A 248 3.62 0.52 -20.90
CA ASN A 248 4.34 1.31 -19.91
C ASN A 248 3.66 2.62 -19.51
N THR A 249 2.55 2.99 -20.17
CA THR A 249 1.83 4.24 -19.90
C THR A 249 0.32 4.01 -19.94
N ASN A 250 -0.45 5.00 -19.47
CA ASN A 250 -1.89 4.96 -19.58
C ASN A 250 -2.34 5.63 -20.88
N VAL A 251 -2.63 4.84 -21.91
CA VAL A 251 -3.10 5.36 -23.20
C VAL A 251 -4.58 5.70 -23.12
N TYR A 252 -4.91 6.99 -23.27
CA TYR A 252 -6.29 7.47 -23.30
C TYR A 252 -6.93 7.31 -24.67
N LYS A 253 -6.17 7.66 -25.72
CA LYS A 253 -6.68 7.72 -27.09
C LYS A 253 -5.54 7.57 -28.10
N VAL A 254 -5.81 6.86 -29.18
CA VAL A 254 -4.96 6.82 -30.38
C VAL A 254 -5.85 7.09 -31.58
N THR A 255 -5.46 8.04 -32.42
CA THR A 255 -6.19 8.42 -33.64
C THR A 255 -5.25 8.30 -34.83
N TYR A 256 -5.70 7.64 -35.89
CA TYR A 256 -4.96 7.54 -37.14
C TYR A 256 -5.44 8.62 -38.11
N ASN A 257 -4.52 9.48 -38.53
CA ASN A 257 -4.80 10.63 -39.40
C ASN A 257 -4.20 10.44 -40.80
N GLY A 258 -4.07 9.19 -41.28
CA GLY A 258 -3.42 8.86 -42.55
C GLY A 258 -1.91 8.70 -42.37
N ASP A 259 -1.16 9.78 -42.41
CA ASP A 259 0.32 9.69 -42.39
C ASP A 259 0.91 9.77 -40.97
N SER A 260 0.06 9.95 -39.96
CA SER A 260 0.46 10.10 -38.56
C SER A 260 -0.51 9.47 -37.57
N LEU A 261 0.03 9.09 -36.42
CA LEU A 261 -0.69 8.64 -35.24
C LEU A 261 -0.69 9.75 -34.21
N GLU A 262 -1.87 10.17 -33.78
CA GLU A 262 -2.04 11.07 -32.65
C GLU A 262 -2.34 10.26 -31.39
N VAL A 263 -1.47 10.36 -30.40
CA VAL A 263 -1.48 9.54 -29.18
C VAL A 263 -1.64 10.48 -27.98
N HIS A 264 -2.65 10.19 -27.15
CA HIS A 264 -2.91 10.88 -25.90
C HIS A 264 -2.68 9.90 -24.76
N ILE A 265 -1.74 10.22 -23.87
CA ILE A 265 -1.33 9.35 -22.78
C ILE A 265 -1.19 10.11 -21.46
N GLY A 266 -1.31 9.39 -20.36
CA GLY A 266 -0.79 9.81 -19.06
C GLY A 266 0.47 9.00 -18.76
N ALA A 267 1.59 9.68 -18.56
CA ALA A 267 2.86 9.02 -18.24
C ALA A 267 3.61 9.70 -17.07
N PRO A 268 4.29 8.91 -16.22
CA PRO A 268 5.24 9.42 -15.24
C PRO A 268 6.30 10.34 -15.84
N GLN A 269 6.78 11.34 -15.09
CA GLN A 269 7.69 12.37 -15.62
C GLN A 269 8.96 11.81 -16.29
N ASN A 270 9.59 10.79 -15.72
CA ASN A 270 10.74 10.12 -16.32
C ASN A 270 10.40 9.42 -17.67
N LEU A 271 9.22 8.81 -17.80
CA LEU A 271 8.74 8.22 -19.05
C LEU A 271 8.33 9.31 -20.03
N ALA A 272 7.74 10.40 -19.55
CA ALA A 272 7.42 11.57 -20.36
C ALA A 272 8.65 12.13 -21.07
N GLU A 273 9.78 12.22 -20.38
CA GLU A 273 11.06 12.63 -20.98
C GLU A 273 11.58 11.61 -22.01
N LYS A 274 11.51 10.30 -21.70
CA LYS A 274 11.89 9.25 -22.68
C LYS A 274 11.02 9.31 -23.94
N ILE A 275 9.72 9.49 -23.76
CA ILE A 275 8.74 9.61 -24.83
C ILE A 275 9.03 10.87 -25.65
N ARG A 276 9.36 11.99 -24.98
CA ARG A 276 9.76 13.23 -25.64
C ARG A 276 10.97 13.04 -26.55
N VAL A 277 12.04 12.47 -26.03
CA VAL A 277 13.26 12.19 -26.80
C VAL A 277 12.95 11.28 -27.99
N PHE A 278 12.12 10.24 -27.81
CA PHE A 278 11.76 9.33 -28.89
C PHE A 278 10.93 10.03 -29.97
N VAL A 279 9.86 10.74 -29.57
CA VAL A 279 8.95 11.46 -30.47
C VAL A 279 9.72 12.47 -31.31
N GLU A 280 10.59 13.28 -30.69
CA GLU A 280 11.43 14.26 -31.40
C GLU A 280 12.38 13.58 -32.39
N ARG A 281 13.00 12.45 -32.00
CA ARG A 281 13.92 11.69 -32.86
C ARG A 281 13.26 11.18 -34.13
N ILE A 282 12.01 10.73 -34.05
CA ILE A 282 11.28 10.19 -35.21
C ILE A 282 10.49 11.26 -35.98
N GLY A 283 10.74 12.56 -35.71
CA GLY A 283 10.09 13.66 -36.40
C GLY A 283 8.64 13.92 -35.96
N GLY A 284 8.23 13.36 -34.84
CA GLY A 284 6.94 13.63 -34.22
C GLY A 284 6.90 14.99 -33.53
N LYS A 285 5.69 15.41 -33.13
CA LYS A 285 5.43 16.70 -32.48
C LYS A 285 4.54 16.53 -31.27
N PHE A 286 4.83 17.25 -30.20
CA PHE A 286 3.90 17.36 -29.07
C PHE A 286 2.76 18.30 -29.42
N VAL A 287 1.54 17.89 -29.10
CA VAL A 287 0.32 18.68 -29.20
C VAL A 287 0.09 19.29 -27.82
N GLN A 288 -0.12 20.62 -27.76
CA GLN A 288 -0.45 21.32 -26.51
C GLN A 288 -1.88 21.02 -26.06
#